data_AF-A0A8X8DBW4-F1
#
_entry.id   AF-A0A8X8DBW4-F1
#
_cell.length_a   1.000
_cell.length_b   1.000
_cell.length_c   1.000
_cell.angle_alpha   90.00
_cell.angle_beta   90.00
_cell.angle_gamma   90.00
#
_symmetry.space_group_name_H-M   'P 1'
#
loop_
_entity.id
_entity.type
_entity.pdbx_description
1 polymer ?
#
loop_
_entity_poly.entity_id
_entity_poly.type
_entity_poly.pdbx_seq_one_letter_code
_entity_poly.pdbx_strand_id
1 'polypeptide(L)'
;MAKTQSLKHVLCLVCSIILNIFFLFKVGGEWNLSWSKTAATEAEAVAAISCSGHGRAYLDGLVLDGNKGPVCECNTCYGGPDCSQFFPECSADANGGDPLFLEPFWMQNAASSALLVAGWHRMSYSYSDQSTISKELERHIRKLHDTVGNAATEGRYVVFGAGSTQLLSAAVYALSPDNSSSPATVVASIPFYPVYEMQTDFFQSVDFHFQGDTSSWKNNSDTDTEIIEFVTSPNNPDGQLNTAVLHGPNVKEIYDHAYYWPHFTAIPAPADGDVMLFTLSKLTGHAGSRFG
;
A
#
# COMPACT_ATOMS: atom_id res chain seq x y z
N MET A 1 -53.12 3.11 -52.04
CA MET A 1 -52.64 3.47 -50.68
C MET A 1 -51.64 2.47 -50.08
N ALA A 2 -51.74 1.15 -50.32
CA ALA A 2 -50.84 0.15 -49.71
C ALA A 2 -49.36 0.20 -50.17
N LYS A 3 -49.08 0.49 -51.44
CA LYS A 3 -47.69 0.56 -51.98
C LYS A 3 -46.84 1.67 -51.35
N THR A 4 -47.45 2.82 -51.05
CA THR A 4 -46.76 3.98 -50.47
C THR A 4 -46.38 3.75 -49.00
N GLN A 5 -47.14 2.90 -48.31
CA GLN A 5 -46.89 2.54 -46.91
C GLN A 5 -45.71 1.56 -46.82
N SER A 6 -45.63 0.56 -47.72
CA SER A 6 -44.50 -0.37 -47.82
C SER A 6 -43.16 0.33 -48.08
N LEU A 7 -43.12 1.31 -48.99
CA LEU A 7 -41.91 2.08 -49.29
C LEU A 7 -41.38 2.87 -48.07
N LYS A 8 -42.28 3.44 -47.26
CA LYS A 8 -41.90 4.16 -46.04
C LYS A 8 -41.29 3.24 -44.98
N HIS A 9 -41.82 2.03 -44.83
CA HIS A 9 -41.28 1.05 -43.87
C HIS A 9 -39.90 0.55 -44.30
N VAL A 10 -39.70 0.31 -45.61
CA VAL A 10 -38.39 -0.05 -46.17
C VAL A 10 -37.39 1.09 -45.97
N LEU A 11 -37.79 2.34 -46.22
CA LEU A 11 -36.91 3.50 -46.03
C LEU A 11 -36.53 3.69 -44.55
N CYS A 12 -37.48 3.54 -43.62
CA CYS A 12 -37.19 3.59 -42.18
C CYS A 12 -36.24 2.46 -41.73
N LEU A 13 -36.40 1.24 -42.26
CA LEU A 13 -35.50 0.13 -41.96
C LEU A 13 -34.09 0.40 -42.47
N VAL A 14 -33.95 0.89 -43.71
CA VAL A 14 -32.66 1.24 -44.30
C VAL A 14 -32.00 2.39 -43.54
N CYS A 15 -32.75 3.44 -43.18
CA CYS A 15 -32.24 4.52 -42.34
C CYS A 15 -31.79 4.02 -40.97
N SER A 16 -32.55 3.12 -40.34
CA SER A 16 -32.18 2.49 -39.06
C SER A 16 -30.91 1.65 -39.17
N ILE A 17 -30.76 0.85 -40.23
CA ILE A 17 -29.56 0.06 -40.48
C ILE A 17 -28.35 0.98 -40.71
N ILE A 18 -28.50 2.03 -41.53
CA ILE A 18 -27.42 3.00 -41.79
C ILE A 18 -27.03 3.74 -40.50
N LEU A 19 -28.00 4.14 -39.68
CA LEU A 19 -27.74 4.76 -38.37
C LEU A 19 -27.03 3.80 -37.43
N ASN A 20 -27.46 2.54 -37.34
CA ASN A 20 -26.80 1.54 -36.50
C ASN A 20 -25.40 1.20 -36.98
N ILE A 21 -25.17 1.10 -38.30
CA ILE A 21 -23.83 0.93 -38.89
C ILE A 21 -22.97 2.17 -38.61
N PHE A 22 -23.51 3.37 -38.77
CA PHE A 22 -22.80 4.61 -38.46
C PHE A 22 -22.46 4.71 -36.97
N PHE A 23 -23.36 4.31 -36.08
CA PHE A 23 -23.08 4.20 -34.64
C PHE A 23 -22.05 3.09 -34.37
N LEU A 24 -22.09 1.95 -35.04
CA LEU A 24 -21.04 0.92 -34.92
C LEU A 24 -19.67 1.42 -35.41
N PHE A 25 -19.61 2.28 -36.43
CA PHE A 25 -18.36 2.89 -36.90
C PHE A 25 -17.93 4.12 -36.08
N LYS A 26 -18.85 4.83 -35.43
CA LYS A 26 -18.53 5.96 -34.54
C LYS A 26 -18.24 5.53 -33.10
N VAL A 27 -18.85 4.44 -32.65
CA VAL A 27 -18.67 3.82 -31.33
C VAL A 27 -17.56 2.77 -31.40
N GLY A 28 -17.49 1.99 -32.49
CA GLY A 28 -16.34 1.15 -32.86
C GLY A 28 -15.24 1.93 -33.60
N GLY A 29 -15.42 3.24 -33.76
CA GLY A 29 -14.32 4.20 -33.83
C GLY A 29 -13.71 4.30 -32.44
N GLU A 30 -13.21 3.17 -31.94
CA GLU A 30 -12.37 3.07 -30.77
C GLU A 30 -11.35 4.21 -30.87
N TRP A 31 -11.14 4.92 -29.77
CA TRP A 31 -9.92 5.68 -29.62
C TRP A 31 -8.78 4.68 -29.79
N ASN A 32 -8.27 4.55 -31.02
CA ASN A 32 -7.19 3.63 -31.32
C ASN A 32 -6.03 4.06 -30.42
N LEU A 33 -5.79 3.26 -29.38
CA LEU A 33 -4.66 3.43 -28.50
C LEU A 33 -3.43 3.48 -29.42
N SER A 34 -2.65 4.56 -29.29
CA SER A 34 -1.49 4.80 -30.15
C SER A 34 -0.27 4.16 -29.52
N TRP A 35 0.58 4.95 -28.86
CA TRP A 35 1.81 4.50 -28.23
C TRP A 35 1.57 3.58 -27.02
N SER A 36 0.40 3.67 -26.37
CA SER A 36 0.05 2.88 -25.20
C SER A 36 -0.39 1.46 -25.52
N LYS A 37 -0.71 1.16 -26.78
CA LYS A 37 -1.33 -0.10 -27.18
C LYS A 37 -0.46 -1.31 -26.84
N THR A 38 0.85 -1.23 -27.14
CA THR A 38 1.79 -2.34 -26.90
C THR A 38 1.87 -2.68 -25.42
N ALA A 39 2.13 -1.69 -24.56
CA ALA A 39 2.23 -1.89 -23.12
C ALA A 39 0.93 -2.45 -22.51
N ALA A 40 -0.23 -1.96 -22.95
CA ALA A 40 -1.52 -2.49 -22.50
C ALA A 40 -1.73 -3.95 -22.95
N THR A 41 -1.40 -4.27 -24.21
CA THR A 41 -1.54 -5.62 -24.77
C THR A 41 -0.63 -6.62 -24.04
N GLU A 42 0.61 -6.23 -23.75
CA GLU A 42 1.57 -7.06 -23.01
C GLU A 42 1.11 -7.31 -21.57
N ALA A 43 0.61 -6.28 -20.88
CA ALA A 43 0.08 -6.42 -19.53
C ALA A 43 -1.12 -7.38 -19.46
N GLU A 44 -2.07 -7.25 -20.38
CA GLU A 44 -3.22 -8.17 -20.47
C GLU A 44 -2.78 -9.59 -20.84
N ALA A 45 -1.82 -9.74 -21.76
CA ALA A 45 -1.31 -11.05 -22.16
C ALA A 45 -0.64 -11.80 -21.00
N VAL A 46 0.17 -11.12 -20.18
CA VAL A 46 0.81 -11.71 -19.00
C VAL A 46 -0.22 -12.03 -17.92
N ALA A 47 -1.17 -11.14 -17.65
CA ALA A 47 -2.24 -11.38 -16.69
C ALA A 47 -3.16 -12.56 -17.10
N ALA A 48 -3.25 -12.87 -18.39
CA ALA A 48 -4.01 -14.00 -18.91
C ALA A 48 -3.27 -15.35 -18.85
N ILE A 49 -2.01 -15.39 -18.42
CA ILE A 49 -1.27 -16.65 -18.25
C ILE A 49 -1.94 -17.47 -17.14
N SER A 50 -2.38 -18.68 -17.48
CA SER A 50 -3.03 -19.58 -16.53
C SER A 50 -2.00 -20.20 -15.59
N CYS A 51 -2.04 -19.80 -14.32
CA CYS A 51 -1.24 -20.38 -13.24
C CYS A 51 -2.09 -21.19 -12.24
N SER A 52 -3.12 -21.88 -12.76
CA SER A 52 -3.97 -22.85 -12.05
C SER A 52 -4.66 -22.36 -10.77
N GLY A 53 -4.78 -21.04 -10.57
CA GLY A 53 -5.28 -20.46 -9.31
C GLY A 53 -4.31 -20.60 -8.12
N HIS A 54 -3.08 -21.07 -8.37
CA HIS A 54 -2.05 -21.31 -7.37
C HIS A 54 -0.76 -20.53 -7.65
N GLY A 55 -0.85 -19.50 -8.49
CA GLY A 55 0.24 -18.62 -8.84
C GLY A 55 -0.24 -17.51 -9.75
N ARG A 56 0.72 -16.72 -10.25
CA ARG A 56 0.50 -15.61 -11.19
C ARG A 56 1.78 -15.38 -11.99
N ALA A 57 1.71 -14.60 -13.07
CA ALA A 57 2.89 -14.17 -13.82
C ALA A 57 2.95 -12.63 -13.83
N TYR A 58 4.16 -12.08 -13.89
CA TYR A 58 4.41 -10.64 -13.92
C TYR A 58 5.22 -10.25 -15.16
N LEU A 59 5.09 -8.98 -15.58
CA LEU A 59 5.75 -8.46 -16.79
C LEU A 59 7.28 -8.61 -16.74
N ASP A 60 7.85 -8.49 -15.55
CA ASP A 60 9.28 -8.62 -15.24
C ASP A 60 9.65 -10.02 -14.70
N GLY A 61 8.72 -10.97 -14.75
CA GLY A 61 8.97 -12.36 -14.35
C GLY A 61 10.03 -13.05 -15.22
N LEU A 62 10.66 -14.09 -14.67
CA LEU A 62 11.71 -14.83 -15.34
C LEU A 62 11.22 -15.43 -16.67
N VAL A 63 11.96 -15.19 -17.76
CA VAL A 63 11.71 -15.78 -19.08
C VAL A 63 12.73 -16.89 -19.33
N LEU A 64 12.25 -18.12 -19.48
CA LEU A 64 13.10 -19.28 -19.78
C LEU A 64 13.23 -19.50 -21.30
N ASP A 65 14.37 -20.03 -21.73
CA ASP A 65 14.64 -20.34 -23.14
C ASP A 65 13.54 -21.23 -23.74
N GLY A 66 12.94 -20.76 -24.84
CA GLY A 66 11.86 -21.45 -25.55
C GLY A 66 10.44 -21.09 -25.09
N ASN A 67 10.27 -20.34 -23.99
CA ASN A 67 8.97 -19.79 -23.60
C ASN A 67 8.66 -18.48 -24.32
N LYS A 68 7.37 -18.27 -24.63
CA LYS A 68 6.86 -17.03 -25.25
C LYS A 68 6.54 -15.93 -24.24
N GLY A 69 6.80 -16.14 -22.95
CA GLY A 69 6.44 -15.23 -21.88
C GLY A 69 7.04 -15.63 -20.53
N PRO A 70 6.79 -14.82 -19.48
CA PRO A 70 7.27 -15.08 -18.12
C PRO A 70 6.68 -16.37 -17.54
N VAL A 71 7.42 -17.02 -16.65
CA VAL A 71 6.95 -18.20 -15.92
C VAL A 71 5.99 -17.83 -14.80
N CYS A 72 5.14 -18.79 -14.40
CA CYS A 72 4.31 -18.62 -13.21
C CYS A 72 5.17 -18.61 -11.94
N GLU A 73 4.89 -17.64 -11.07
CA GLU A 73 5.34 -17.57 -9.69
C GLU A 73 4.29 -18.21 -8.78
N CYS A 74 4.63 -19.37 -8.23
CA CYS A 74 3.70 -20.22 -7.49
C CYS A 74 3.58 -19.82 -6.02
N ASN A 75 2.39 -20.01 -5.47
CA ASN A 75 2.14 -19.96 -4.04
C ASN A 75 2.93 -21.05 -3.30
N THR A 76 3.15 -20.85 -2.00
CA THR A 76 3.80 -21.81 -1.12
C THR A 76 3.24 -23.22 -1.32
N CYS A 77 4.13 -24.21 -1.48
CA CYS A 77 3.83 -25.62 -1.70
C CYS A 77 3.21 -25.99 -3.07
N TYR A 78 3.21 -25.07 -4.04
CA TYR A 78 2.85 -25.36 -5.42
C TYR A 78 4.04 -25.22 -6.37
N GLY A 79 4.01 -25.96 -7.49
CA GLY A 79 5.02 -25.92 -8.53
C GLY A 79 4.55 -26.46 -9.86
N GLY A 80 5.51 -26.74 -10.73
CA GLY A 80 5.26 -27.00 -12.15
C GLY A 80 5.11 -25.71 -12.96
N PRO A 81 5.05 -25.80 -14.30
CA PRO A 81 5.06 -24.64 -15.18
C PRO A 81 3.84 -23.73 -15.04
N ASP A 82 2.73 -24.25 -14.53
CA ASP A 82 1.45 -23.57 -14.34
C ASP A 82 0.96 -23.60 -12.87
N CYS A 83 1.85 -23.93 -11.92
CA CYS A 83 1.54 -24.06 -10.50
C CYS A 83 0.47 -25.10 -10.14
N SER A 84 0.16 -26.06 -11.02
CA SER A 84 -0.85 -27.11 -10.74
C SER A 84 -0.37 -28.22 -9.81
N GLN A 85 0.95 -28.35 -9.59
CA GLN A 85 1.52 -29.46 -8.83
C GLN A 85 1.59 -29.10 -7.35
N PHE A 86 0.77 -29.75 -6.52
CA PHE A 86 0.83 -29.59 -5.07
C PHE A 86 1.88 -30.54 -4.46
N PHE A 87 2.72 -30.01 -3.57
CA PHE A 87 3.72 -30.77 -2.83
C PHE A 87 3.20 -31.09 -1.41
N PRO A 88 2.73 -32.32 -1.13
CA PRO A 88 2.12 -32.65 0.16
C PRO A 88 3.11 -32.69 1.32
N GLU A 89 4.39 -32.91 1.06
CA GLU A 89 5.48 -32.90 2.04
C GLU A 89 6.15 -31.52 2.13
N CYS A 90 5.35 -30.46 2.05
CA CYS A 90 5.78 -29.07 2.17
C CYS A 90 5.18 -28.44 3.42
N SER A 91 6.01 -27.72 4.18
CA SER A 91 5.55 -27.02 5.39
C SER A 91 4.79 -25.75 5.01
N ALA A 92 3.64 -25.52 5.64
CA ALA A 92 2.94 -24.25 5.52
C ALA A 92 3.80 -23.12 6.11
N ASP A 93 3.90 -22.01 5.40
CA ASP A 93 4.58 -20.81 5.86
C ASP A 93 3.53 -19.71 6.12
N ALA A 94 3.34 -19.39 7.40
CA ALA A 94 2.52 -18.28 7.87
C ALA A 94 3.34 -17.33 8.77
N ASN A 95 4.68 -17.35 8.62
CA ASN A 95 5.59 -16.54 9.43
C ASN A 95 5.60 -15.06 8.99
N GLY A 96 5.43 -14.81 7.70
CA GLY A 96 5.38 -13.46 7.13
C GLY A 96 4.02 -12.80 7.29
N GLY A 97 4.00 -11.52 7.68
CA GLY A 97 2.80 -10.68 7.60
C GLY A 97 2.49 -10.19 6.18
N ASP A 98 2.72 -11.02 5.16
CA ASP A 98 2.55 -10.65 3.75
C ASP A 98 1.06 -10.58 3.38
N PRO A 99 0.53 -9.40 2.98
CA PRO A 99 -0.91 -9.17 2.83
C PRO A 99 -1.51 -9.67 1.50
N LEU A 100 -1.07 -10.84 1.02
CA LEU A 100 -1.52 -11.41 -0.27
C LEU A 100 -3.02 -11.73 -0.31
N PHE A 101 -3.68 -11.80 0.84
CA PHE A 101 -5.13 -11.99 0.93
C PHE A 101 -5.95 -10.88 0.23
N LEU A 102 -5.34 -9.71 -0.04
CA LEU A 102 -5.96 -8.59 -0.74
C LEU A 102 -5.81 -8.66 -2.27
N GLU A 103 -4.98 -9.56 -2.81
CA GLU A 103 -4.79 -9.69 -4.26
C GLU A 103 -6.12 -9.93 -5.03
N PRO A 104 -7.03 -10.83 -4.60
CA PRO A 104 -8.28 -11.06 -5.32
C PRO A 104 -9.13 -9.81 -5.49
N PHE A 105 -9.09 -8.88 -4.53
CA PHE A 105 -9.79 -7.59 -4.63
C PHE A 105 -9.24 -6.76 -5.81
N TRP A 106 -7.92 -6.67 -5.95
CA TRP A 106 -7.30 -5.89 -7.05
C TRP A 106 -7.52 -6.54 -8.41
N MET A 107 -7.50 -7.88 -8.50
CA MET A 107 -7.83 -8.59 -9.73
C MET A 107 -9.27 -8.30 -10.19
N GLN A 108 -10.22 -8.23 -9.24
CA GLN A 108 -11.61 -7.89 -9.54
C GLN A 108 -11.80 -6.41 -9.94
N ASN A 109 -10.85 -5.54 -9.60
CA ASN A 109 -10.90 -4.10 -9.84
C ASN A 109 -9.88 -3.63 -10.90
N ALA A 110 -9.33 -4.54 -11.70
CA ALA A 110 -8.18 -4.29 -12.59
C ALA A 110 -8.34 -3.04 -13.47
N ALA A 111 -9.48 -2.87 -14.16
CA ALA A 111 -9.70 -1.72 -15.03
C ALA A 111 -9.73 -0.36 -14.29
N SER A 112 -10.12 -0.37 -13.01
CA SER A 112 -10.24 0.85 -12.20
C SER A 112 -8.93 1.24 -11.48
N SER A 113 -8.01 0.29 -11.33
CA SER A 113 -6.73 0.47 -10.61
C SER A 113 -5.50 0.38 -11.50
N ALA A 114 -5.63 -0.07 -12.75
CA ALA A 114 -4.52 -0.09 -13.69
C ALA A 114 -4.02 1.32 -14.01
N LEU A 115 -2.69 1.46 -14.09
CA LEU A 115 -2.02 2.71 -14.44
C LEU A 115 -1.05 2.46 -15.59
N LEU A 116 -1.04 3.37 -16.56
CA LEU A 116 0.00 3.44 -17.58
C LEU A 116 0.99 4.56 -17.23
N VAL A 117 2.26 4.20 -17.06
CA VAL A 117 3.33 5.17 -16.80
C VAL A 117 4.05 5.49 -18.10
N ALA A 118 3.93 6.74 -18.58
CA ALA A 118 4.69 7.18 -19.75
C ALA A 118 6.19 7.21 -19.44
N GLY A 119 7.05 6.92 -20.42
CA GLY A 119 8.51 6.85 -20.22
C GLY A 119 9.17 8.16 -19.79
N TRP A 120 8.48 9.30 -19.90
CA TRP A 120 8.93 10.61 -19.44
C TRP A 120 8.20 11.11 -18.19
N HIS A 121 7.39 10.27 -17.54
CA HIS A 121 6.65 10.65 -16.35
C HIS A 121 7.62 10.95 -15.20
N ARG A 122 7.61 12.21 -14.71
CA ARG A 122 8.33 12.65 -13.51
C ARG A 122 9.85 12.35 -13.49
N MET A 123 10.55 12.58 -14.61
CA MET A 123 12.01 12.44 -14.66
C MET A 123 12.79 13.46 -13.81
N SER A 124 12.14 14.55 -13.38
CA SER A 124 12.73 15.59 -12.51
C SER A 124 12.80 15.13 -11.05
N TYR A 125 13.82 15.58 -10.31
CA TYR A 125 13.93 15.39 -8.86
C TYR A 125 12.78 16.02 -8.06
N SER A 126 12.16 17.07 -8.60
CA SER A 126 11.10 17.83 -7.94
C SER A 126 9.91 18.08 -8.85
N TYR A 127 8.77 18.39 -8.22
CA TYR A 127 7.56 18.88 -8.87
C TYR A 127 7.79 20.31 -9.38
N SER A 128 6.88 20.82 -10.21
CA SER A 128 7.01 22.17 -10.81
C SER A 128 7.06 23.30 -9.77
N ASP A 129 6.56 23.06 -8.57
CA ASP A 129 6.59 23.98 -7.42
C ASP A 129 7.76 23.70 -6.47
N GLN A 130 8.75 22.91 -6.90
CA GLN A 130 9.94 22.50 -6.16
C GLN A 130 9.66 21.55 -4.96
N SER A 131 8.41 21.12 -4.76
CA SER A 131 8.12 20.09 -3.77
C SER A 131 8.69 18.74 -4.18
N THR A 132 8.82 17.84 -3.21
CA THR A 132 9.18 16.42 -3.42
C THR A 132 8.00 15.47 -3.20
N ILE A 133 6.87 16.01 -2.69
CA ILE A 133 5.66 15.26 -2.32
C ILE A 133 4.52 15.58 -3.29
N SER A 134 3.82 14.54 -3.74
CA SER A 134 2.64 14.68 -4.60
C SER A 134 1.48 15.28 -3.83
N LYS A 135 1.11 16.53 -4.15
CA LYS A 135 -0.08 17.19 -3.58
C LYS A 135 -1.38 16.45 -3.86
N GLU A 136 -1.51 15.82 -5.03
CA GLU A 136 -2.70 15.02 -5.34
C GLU A 136 -2.76 13.75 -4.50
N LEU A 137 -1.62 13.07 -4.27
CA LEU A 137 -1.60 11.89 -3.41
C LEU A 137 -1.88 12.26 -1.95
N GLU A 138 -1.30 13.35 -1.46
CA GLU A 138 -1.60 13.89 -0.13
C GLU A 138 -3.11 14.18 0.02
N ARG A 139 -3.71 14.87 -0.95
CA ARG A 139 -5.16 15.14 -0.97
C ARG A 139 -5.98 13.85 -0.91
N HIS A 140 -5.56 12.80 -1.64
CA HIS A 140 -6.23 11.50 -1.62
C HIS A 140 -6.06 10.76 -0.29
N ILE A 141 -4.89 10.83 0.35
CA ILE A 141 -4.63 10.26 1.68
C ILE A 141 -5.52 10.93 2.73
N ARG A 142 -5.60 12.27 2.72
CA ARG A 142 -6.48 13.02 3.64
C ARG A 142 -7.94 12.62 3.46
N LYS A 143 -8.42 12.62 2.21
CA LYS A 143 -9.79 12.19 1.88
C LYS A 143 -10.05 10.74 2.32
N LEU A 144 -9.07 9.86 2.19
CA LEU A 144 -9.19 8.47 2.62
C LEU A 144 -9.41 8.40 4.14
N HIS A 145 -8.56 9.08 4.92
CA HIS A 145 -8.70 9.11 6.38
C HIS A 145 -10.00 9.76 6.83
N ASP A 146 -10.44 10.83 6.19
CA ASP A 146 -11.74 11.47 6.48
C ASP A 146 -12.92 10.54 6.16
N THR A 147 -12.82 9.77 5.07
CA THR A 147 -13.88 8.84 4.64
C THR A 147 -13.96 7.62 5.56
N VAL A 148 -12.82 7.09 6.00
CA VAL A 148 -12.76 5.94 6.91
C VAL A 148 -13.04 6.36 8.35
N GLY A 149 -12.70 7.61 8.72
CA GLY A 149 -12.83 8.14 10.07
C GLY A 149 -11.80 7.58 11.05
N ASN A 150 -10.64 7.10 10.56
CA ASN A 150 -9.61 6.47 11.40
C ASN A 150 -8.46 7.40 11.82
N ALA A 151 -8.33 8.60 11.25
CA ALA A 151 -7.28 9.54 11.66
C ALA A 151 -7.71 11.00 11.44
N ALA A 152 -7.33 11.88 12.36
CA ALA A 152 -7.43 13.32 12.21
C ALA A 152 -6.23 13.83 11.40
N THR A 153 -6.49 14.39 10.21
CA THR A 153 -5.42 14.89 9.33
C THR A 153 -5.36 16.42 9.23
N GLU A 154 -6.42 17.13 9.62
CA GLU A 154 -6.49 18.59 9.54
C GLU A 154 -5.36 19.25 10.35
N GLY A 155 -4.70 20.26 9.78
CA GLY A 155 -3.56 20.92 10.40
C GLY A 155 -2.27 20.09 10.55
N ARG A 156 -2.25 18.81 10.15
CA ARG A 156 -1.07 17.93 10.21
C ARG A 156 -0.21 18.05 8.96
N TYR A 157 1.11 17.93 9.12
CA TYR A 157 2.04 17.72 8.00
C TYR A 157 2.02 16.26 7.55
N VAL A 158 2.24 16.02 6.26
CA VAL A 158 2.31 14.67 5.68
C VAL A 158 3.68 14.48 5.04
N VAL A 159 4.35 13.38 5.39
CA VAL A 159 5.65 12.98 4.85
C VAL A 159 5.51 11.56 4.29
N PHE A 160 6.10 11.31 3.12
CA PHE A 160 6.13 9.98 2.53
C PHE A 160 7.44 9.29 2.82
N GLY A 161 7.39 7.98 3.03
CA GLY A 161 8.56 7.13 3.18
C GLY A 161 8.53 5.90 2.30
N ALA A 162 9.70 5.29 2.14
CA ALA A 162 9.90 3.98 1.52
C ALA A 162 9.36 2.85 2.43
N GLY A 163 8.05 2.89 2.70
CA GLY A 163 7.36 2.12 3.72
C GLY A 163 7.46 2.75 5.10
N SER A 164 6.57 2.35 6.01
CA SER A 164 6.60 2.83 7.41
C SER A 164 7.92 2.48 8.10
N THR A 165 8.63 1.44 7.66
CA THR A 165 9.98 1.10 8.13
C THR A 165 10.95 2.29 8.06
N GLN A 166 10.94 3.08 6.97
CA GLN A 166 11.80 4.26 6.89
C GLN A 166 11.32 5.35 7.86
N LEU A 167 10.00 5.55 7.94
CA LEU A 167 9.39 6.58 8.77
C LEU A 167 9.57 6.32 10.27
N LEU A 168 9.58 5.06 10.72
CA LEU A 168 9.83 4.69 12.12
C LEU A 168 11.19 5.21 12.58
N SER A 169 12.25 4.90 11.83
CA SER A 169 13.60 5.41 12.11
C SER A 169 13.69 6.93 11.99
N ALA A 170 13.07 7.51 10.95
CA ALA A 170 13.08 8.95 10.77
C ALA A 170 12.38 9.68 11.93
N ALA A 171 11.29 9.13 12.46
CA ALA A 171 10.57 9.66 13.60
C ALA A 171 11.40 9.57 14.89
N VAL A 172 12.05 8.44 15.16
CA VAL A 172 12.98 8.31 16.30
C VAL A 172 14.08 9.36 16.21
N TYR A 173 14.74 9.47 15.05
CA TYR A 173 15.80 10.46 14.85
C TYR A 173 15.29 11.90 15.02
N ALA A 174 14.14 12.25 14.48
CA ALA A 174 13.59 13.60 14.56
C ALA A 174 13.08 13.98 15.96
N LEU A 175 12.73 12.99 16.78
CA LEU A 175 12.27 13.20 18.16
C LEU A 175 13.41 13.11 19.19
N SER A 176 14.58 12.61 18.79
CA SER A 176 15.78 12.66 19.61
C SER A 176 16.25 14.10 19.85
N PRO A 177 16.74 14.43 21.05
CA PRO A 177 17.18 15.77 21.37
C PRO A 177 18.51 16.12 20.68
N ASP A 178 18.57 17.27 20.02
CA ASP A 178 19.80 17.80 19.44
C ASP A 178 20.83 18.14 20.53
N ASN A 179 22.07 17.66 20.39
CA ASN A 179 23.20 17.98 21.28
C ASN A 179 22.93 17.71 22.79
N SER A 180 22.13 16.70 23.11
CA SER A 180 21.95 16.27 24.50
C SER A 180 23.20 15.59 25.05
N SER A 181 23.41 15.70 26.37
CA SER A 181 24.44 14.93 27.08
C SER A 181 24.10 13.44 27.21
N SER A 182 22.83 13.09 26.99
CA SER A 182 22.31 11.72 27.07
C SER A 182 21.45 11.39 25.85
N PRO A 183 21.55 10.15 25.32
CA PRO A 183 20.70 9.70 24.23
C PRO A 183 19.23 9.57 24.67
N ALA A 184 18.30 9.72 23.72
CA ALA A 184 16.90 9.41 23.95
C ALA A 184 16.70 7.90 24.23
N THR A 185 15.77 7.62 25.13
CA THR A 185 15.37 6.25 25.49
C THR A 185 14.18 5.82 24.63
N VAL A 186 14.38 4.87 23.72
CA VAL A 186 13.33 4.33 22.87
C VAL A 186 12.74 3.07 23.50
N VAL A 187 11.42 3.00 23.63
CA VAL A 187 10.72 1.92 24.35
C VAL A 187 9.45 1.48 23.62
N ALA A 188 8.98 0.26 23.91
CA ALA A 188 7.71 -0.27 23.42
C ALA A 188 7.11 -1.24 24.45
N SER A 189 5.78 -1.31 24.58
CA SER A 189 5.13 -2.25 25.52
C SER A 189 5.18 -3.69 25.00
N ILE A 190 5.56 -4.64 25.86
CA ILE A 190 5.56 -6.06 25.47
C ILE A 190 4.13 -6.63 25.45
N PRO A 191 3.75 -7.43 24.44
CA PRO A 191 4.53 -7.77 23.24
C PRO A 191 4.48 -6.64 22.19
N PHE A 192 5.60 -6.40 21.52
CA PHE A 192 5.72 -5.37 20.47
C PHE A 192 6.30 -5.94 19.17
N TYR A 193 6.24 -5.16 18.09
CA TYR A 193 6.83 -5.48 16.81
C TYR A 193 8.38 -5.49 16.87
N PRO A 194 9.05 -6.65 16.67
CA PRO A 194 10.50 -6.77 16.90
C PRO A 194 11.40 -5.84 16.06
N VAL A 195 10.88 -5.25 14.98
CA VAL A 195 11.66 -4.31 14.14
C VAL A 195 11.97 -3.01 14.87
N TYR A 196 11.20 -2.61 15.89
CA TYR A 196 11.53 -1.42 16.68
C TYR A 196 12.90 -1.55 17.34
N GLU A 197 13.16 -2.67 18.03
CA GLU A 197 14.46 -2.99 18.63
C GLU A 197 15.52 -3.18 17.54
N MET A 198 15.27 -4.10 16.59
CA MET A 198 16.26 -4.43 15.55
C MET A 198 16.73 -3.22 14.77
N GLN A 199 15.80 -2.33 14.38
CA GLN A 199 16.14 -1.15 13.60
C GLN A 199 16.88 -0.11 14.43
N THR A 200 16.40 0.17 15.65
CA THR A 200 16.99 1.19 16.54
C THR A 200 18.44 0.81 16.86
N ASP A 201 18.70 -0.46 17.17
CA ASP A 201 20.04 -0.95 17.49
C ASP A 201 20.94 -1.05 16.25
N PHE A 202 20.38 -1.41 15.09
CA PHE A 202 21.14 -1.52 13.85
C PHE A 202 21.81 -0.20 13.45
N PHE A 203 21.15 0.94 13.67
CA PHE A 203 21.72 2.24 13.31
C PHE A 203 22.86 2.70 14.22
N GLN A 204 23.07 2.07 15.39
CA GLN A 204 24.16 2.38 16.33
C GLN A 204 24.33 3.89 16.58
N SER A 205 23.21 4.58 16.73
CA SER A 205 23.19 6.03 16.95
C SER A 205 23.74 6.36 18.34
N VAL A 206 24.34 7.54 18.47
CA VAL A 206 24.69 8.15 19.77
C VAL A 206 23.55 8.99 20.33
N ASP A 207 22.51 9.24 19.53
CA ASP A 207 21.40 10.14 19.86
C ASP A 207 20.21 9.38 20.48
N PHE A 208 20.17 8.05 20.37
CA PHE A 208 19.10 7.21 20.90
C PHE A 208 19.52 5.75 21.09
N HIS A 209 18.87 5.06 22.04
CA HIS A 209 19.02 3.62 22.24
C HIS A 209 17.67 2.97 22.56
N PHE A 210 17.49 1.73 22.10
CA PHE A 210 16.37 0.92 22.55
C PHE A 210 16.61 0.40 23.98
N GLN A 211 15.62 0.59 24.86
CA GLN A 211 15.72 0.25 26.29
C GLN A 211 14.58 -0.66 26.77
N GLY A 212 13.96 -1.39 25.83
CA GLY A 212 13.01 -2.45 26.13
C GLY A 212 11.62 -1.97 26.56
N ASP A 213 11.05 -2.64 27.56
CA ASP A 213 9.65 -2.49 27.93
C ASP A 213 9.34 -1.17 28.65
N THR A 214 8.32 -0.47 28.17
CA THR A 214 7.66 0.68 28.83
C THR A 214 7.39 0.48 30.32
N SER A 215 7.12 -0.75 30.79
CA SER A 215 6.82 -0.99 32.21
C SER A 215 7.96 -0.60 33.16
N SER A 216 9.22 -0.69 32.69
CA SER A 216 10.42 -0.27 33.43
C SER A 216 10.50 1.24 33.67
N TRP A 217 9.71 2.02 32.91
CA TRP A 217 9.81 3.49 32.83
C TRP A 217 8.61 4.22 33.45
N LYS A 218 7.53 3.51 33.84
CA LYS A 218 6.30 4.14 34.39
C LYS A 218 6.51 4.99 35.64
N ASN A 219 7.45 4.57 36.48
CA ASN A 219 7.78 5.24 37.74
C ASN A 219 9.08 6.04 37.65
N ASN A 220 9.60 6.26 36.43
CA ASN A 220 10.79 7.07 36.29
C ASN A 220 10.45 8.52 36.63
N SER A 221 10.97 9.01 37.75
CA SER A 221 10.85 10.41 38.16
C SER A 221 11.97 11.29 37.60
N ASP A 222 12.88 10.70 36.82
CA ASP A 222 13.96 11.43 36.17
C ASP A 222 13.41 12.32 35.05
N THR A 223 13.36 13.61 35.33
CA THR A 223 12.93 14.65 34.39
C THR A 223 14.01 15.03 33.38
N ASP A 224 15.17 14.38 33.40
CA ASP A 224 16.24 14.67 32.45
C ASP A 224 16.32 13.61 31.34
N THR A 225 15.56 12.51 31.45
CA THR A 225 15.50 11.48 30.42
C THR A 225 14.41 11.79 29.40
N GLU A 226 14.79 11.99 28.14
CA GLU A 226 13.89 12.02 26.99
C GLU A 226 13.51 10.60 26.59
N ILE A 227 12.20 10.33 26.50
CA ILE A 227 11.66 9.01 26.20
C ILE A 227 10.84 9.08 24.91
N ILE A 228 11.06 8.13 24.01
CA ILE A 228 10.29 7.93 22.79
C ILE A 228 9.56 6.58 22.90
N GLU A 229 8.24 6.62 23.02
CA GLU A 229 7.39 5.44 23.11
C GLU A 229 6.83 5.08 21.72
N PHE A 230 7.10 3.87 21.24
CA PHE A 230 6.35 3.29 20.15
C PHE A 230 5.01 2.74 20.66
N VAL A 231 3.91 3.21 20.06
CA VAL A 231 2.55 2.78 20.39
C VAL A 231 1.92 2.15 19.14
N THR A 232 1.87 0.82 19.08
CA THR A 232 1.25 0.11 17.96
C THR A 232 -0.22 -0.17 18.25
N SER A 233 -1.13 0.32 17.40
CA SER A 233 -2.57 0.17 17.63
C SER A 233 -3.33 0.04 16.31
N PRO A 234 -3.93 -1.12 15.99
CA PRO A 234 -3.84 -2.41 16.65
C PRO A 234 -2.41 -2.92 16.76
N ASN A 235 -2.11 -3.58 17.87
CA ASN A 235 -0.79 -4.05 18.21
C ASN A 235 -0.38 -5.27 17.37
N ASN A 236 0.93 -5.38 17.15
CA ASN A 236 1.56 -6.58 16.60
C ASN A 236 2.32 -7.27 17.74
N PRO A 237 1.95 -8.49 18.16
CA PRO A 237 1.16 -9.48 17.39
C PRO A 237 -0.31 -9.66 17.78
N ASP A 238 -0.76 -9.11 18.91
CA ASP A 238 -2.03 -9.54 19.55
C ASP A 238 -3.29 -8.77 19.12
N GLY A 239 -3.16 -7.76 18.26
CA GLY A 239 -4.26 -6.99 17.70
C GLY A 239 -4.94 -6.03 18.69
N GLN A 240 -4.37 -5.81 19.88
CA GLN A 240 -4.97 -4.93 20.88
C GLN A 240 -4.90 -3.47 20.46
N LEU A 241 -5.95 -2.70 20.77
CA LEU A 241 -5.96 -1.25 20.57
C LEU A 241 -5.19 -0.57 21.70
N ASN A 242 -3.86 -0.58 21.62
CA ASN A 242 -3.01 0.03 22.63
C ASN A 242 -3.12 1.56 22.61
N THR A 243 -2.84 2.15 23.76
CA THR A 243 -2.63 3.59 23.97
C THR A 243 -1.27 3.80 24.61
N ALA A 244 -0.73 5.02 24.51
CA ALA A 244 0.50 5.38 25.22
C ALA A 244 0.36 5.10 26.72
N VAL A 245 1.46 4.63 27.32
CA VAL A 245 1.52 4.21 28.71
C VAL A 245 2.35 5.19 29.55
N LEU A 246 3.30 5.87 28.92
CA LEU A 246 4.14 6.87 29.54
C LEU A 246 3.58 8.26 29.26
N HIS A 247 3.66 9.15 30.26
CA HIS A 247 3.15 10.51 30.15
C HIS A 247 4.12 11.48 30.81
N GLY A 248 4.31 12.64 30.20
CA GLY A 248 5.17 13.68 30.73
C GLY A 248 5.67 14.62 29.64
N PRO A 249 6.28 15.75 30.00
CA PRO A 249 6.78 16.73 29.04
C PRO A 249 7.90 16.18 28.13
N ASN A 250 8.66 15.21 28.63
CA ASN A 250 9.81 14.59 27.95
C ASN A 250 9.46 13.24 27.30
N VAL A 251 8.18 12.89 27.27
CA VAL A 251 7.71 11.69 26.57
C VAL A 251 7.19 12.12 25.21
N LYS A 252 7.69 11.46 24.16
CA LYS A 252 7.20 11.58 22.79
C LYS A 252 6.63 10.25 22.35
N GLU A 253 5.55 10.30 21.60
CA GLU A 253 4.81 9.11 21.19
C GLU A 253 4.89 8.98 19.67
N ILE A 254 5.23 7.78 19.19
CA ILE A 254 5.14 7.40 17.77
C ILE A 254 4.05 6.35 17.65
N TYR A 255 2.91 6.75 17.09
CA TYR A 255 1.78 5.86 16.87
C TYR A 255 1.95 5.11 15.55
N ASP A 256 2.15 3.79 15.62
CA ASP A 256 2.16 2.90 14.46
C ASP A 256 0.76 2.33 14.22
N HIS A 257 0.08 2.90 13.23
CA HIS A 257 -1.29 2.56 12.82
C HIS A 257 -1.31 1.75 11.52
N ALA A 258 -0.28 0.94 11.26
CA ALA A 258 -0.26 0.04 10.10
C ALA A 258 -1.54 -0.80 9.97
N TYR A 259 -2.10 -1.26 11.09
CA TYR A 259 -3.30 -2.09 11.14
C TYR A 259 -4.60 -1.33 11.48
N TYR A 260 -4.59 0.00 11.60
CA TYR A 260 -5.78 0.75 12.05
C TYR A 260 -6.80 1.01 10.93
N TRP A 261 -7.31 -0.09 10.38
CA TRP A 261 -8.23 -0.12 9.25
C TRP A 261 -9.38 -1.12 9.48
N PRO A 262 -10.55 -0.93 8.83
CA PRO A 262 -11.73 -1.77 9.07
C PRO A 262 -11.57 -3.27 8.84
N HIS A 263 -10.58 -3.70 8.05
CA HIS A 263 -10.31 -5.12 7.83
C HIS A 263 -9.54 -5.80 8.96
N PHE A 264 -8.94 -5.05 9.88
CA PHE A 264 -8.25 -5.60 11.07
C PHE A 264 -8.99 -5.30 12.37
N THR A 265 -9.67 -4.16 12.48
CA THR A 265 -10.32 -3.74 13.72
C THR A 265 -11.52 -2.81 13.47
N ALA A 266 -12.42 -2.73 14.45
CA ALA A 266 -13.41 -1.66 14.48
C ALA A 266 -12.71 -0.32 14.72
N ILE A 267 -13.25 0.76 14.16
CA ILE A 267 -12.71 2.12 14.33
C ILE A 267 -13.53 2.83 15.42
N PRO A 268 -13.09 2.82 16.70
CA PRO A 268 -13.84 3.46 17.78
C PRO A 268 -13.82 5.00 17.69
N ALA A 269 -12.72 5.57 17.23
CA ALA A 269 -12.51 7.01 17.09
C ALA A 269 -11.35 7.30 16.10
N PRO A 270 -11.29 8.48 15.47
CA PRO A 270 -10.11 8.87 14.72
C PRO A 270 -8.90 8.97 15.65
N ALA A 271 -7.76 8.43 15.23
CA ALA A 271 -6.48 8.65 15.88
C ALA A 271 -6.06 10.13 15.75
N ASP A 272 -5.51 10.71 16.81
CA ASP A 272 -5.12 12.12 16.88
C ASP A 272 -3.78 12.32 17.60
N GLY A 273 -2.87 11.37 17.43
CA GLY A 273 -1.51 11.44 17.98
C GLY A 273 -0.63 12.45 17.23
N ASP A 274 0.45 12.88 17.87
CA ASP A 274 1.37 13.88 17.28
C ASP A 274 2.14 13.34 16.08
N VAL A 275 2.60 12.09 16.16
CA VAL A 275 3.25 11.37 15.08
C VAL A 275 2.49 10.08 14.83
N MET A 276 1.83 9.98 13.68
CA MET A 276 1.05 8.81 13.28
C MET A 276 1.58 8.24 11.98
N LEU A 277 1.86 6.94 11.96
CA LEU A 277 2.37 6.22 10.81
C LEU A 277 1.33 5.27 10.26
N PHE A 278 1.17 5.28 8.94
CA PHE A 278 0.35 4.34 8.20
C PHE A 278 1.20 3.68 7.12
N THR A 279 0.71 2.59 6.51
CA THR A 279 1.39 2.01 5.34
C THR A 279 0.40 1.42 4.35
N LEU A 280 0.72 1.63 3.08
CA LEU A 280 -0.01 1.04 1.96
C LEU A 280 0.02 -0.50 2.01
N SER A 281 1.08 -1.06 2.59
CA SER A 281 1.28 -2.51 2.75
C SER A 281 0.08 -3.16 3.41
N LYS A 282 -0.31 -2.65 4.58
CA LYS A 282 -1.39 -3.25 5.39
C LYS A 282 -2.76 -2.71 5.03
N LEU A 283 -2.86 -1.54 4.40
CA LEU A 283 -4.12 -1.02 3.87
C LEU A 283 -4.60 -1.77 2.61
N THR A 284 -3.73 -1.85 1.59
CA THR A 284 -4.12 -2.33 0.26
C THR A 284 -3.48 -3.65 -0.14
N GLY A 285 -2.47 -4.12 0.58
CA GLY A 285 -1.72 -5.31 0.19
C GLY A 285 -0.50 -5.02 -0.69
N HIS A 286 -0.27 -3.77 -1.12
CA HIS A 286 0.88 -3.40 -1.95
C HIS A 286 2.18 -3.25 -1.13
N ALA A 287 2.56 -4.32 -0.42
CA ALA A 287 3.77 -4.34 0.41
C ALA A 287 5.05 -4.16 -0.41
N GLY A 288 5.05 -4.60 -1.68
CA GLY A 288 6.16 -4.44 -2.62
C GLY A 288 6.36 -3.00 -3.11
N SER A 289 5.33 -2.14 -3.05
CA SER A 289 5.45 -0.73 -3.46
C SER A 289 6.28 0.13 -2.51
N ARG A 290 6.53 -0.37 -1.29
CA ARG A 290 7.30 0.33 -0.24
C ARG A 290 6.81 1.76 -0.03
N PHE A 291 5.53 1.94 0.30
CA PHE A 291 4.94 3.25 0.56
C PHE A 291 4.32 3.33 1.96
N GLY A 292 4.74 4.35 2.71
CA GLY A 292 4.27 4.73 4.04
C GLY A 292 3.95 6.20 4.08
#